data_AF-A0A830ESL3-F1
#
_entry.id   AF-A0A830ESL3-F1
#
_cell.length_a   1.000
_cell.length_b   1.000
_cell.length_c   1.000
_cell.angle_alpha   90.00
_cell.angle_beta   90.00
_cell.angle_gamma   90.00
#
_symmetry.space_group_name_H-M   'P 1'
#
loop_
_entity.id
_entity.type
_entity.pdbx_description
1 polymer ?
#
loop_
_entity_poly.entity_id
_entity_poly.type
_entity_poly.pdbx_seq_one_letter_code
_entity_poly.pdbx_strand_id
1 'polypeptide(L)' 'MMAKGKRVVFVTQRYPPDKGGNAARIGDMASNFVDTKWFVTVLTLPPTYPPWSFDRSVEQRSTESREEVTVHCL' A
#
# COMPACT_ATOMS: atom_id res chain seq x y z
N MET A 1 -21.56 11.70 4.92
CA MET A 1 -21.33 11.39 3.49
C MET A 1 -20.11 12.19 3.02
N MET A 2 -18.92 11.59 3.02
CA MET A 2 -17.70 12.25 2.55
C MET A 2 -17.81 12.45 1.03
N ALA A 3 -17.48 13.65 0.53
CA ALA A 3 -17.51 13.97 -0.90
C ALA A 3 -16.77 12.89 -1.71
N LYS A 4 -17.34 12.48 -2.85
CA LYS A 4 -16.84 11.40 -3.71
C LYS A 4 -15.54 11.84 -4.43
N GLY A 5 -14.46 11.99 -3.68
CA GLY A 5 -13.14 12.30 -4.22
C GLY A 5 -12.62 11.16 -5.09
N LYS A 6 -11.76 11.50 -6.04
CA LYS A 6 -11.17 10.54 -6.98
C LYS A 6 -10.34 9.50 -6.21
N ARG A 7 -10.43 8.24 -6.61
CA ARG A 7 -9.78 7.11 -5.95
C ARG A 7 -8.81 6.42 -6.90
N VAL A 8 -7.67 5.99 -6.39
CA VAL A 8 -6.67 5.22 -7.14
C VAL A 8 -6.12 4.10 -6.26
N VAL A 9 -5.90 2.94 -6.88
CA VAL A 9 -5.27 1.77 -6.25
C VAL A 9 -3.99 1.44 -7.01
N PHE A 10 -2.85 1.44 -6.32
CA PHE A 10 -1.60 0.94 -6.84
C PHE A 10 -1.42 -0.53 -6.42
N VAL A 11 -1.24 -1.43 -7.39
CA VAL A 11 -0.92 -2.83 -7.13
C VAL A 11 0.54 -3.04 -7.52
N THR A 12 1.39 -3.37 -6.54
CA THR A 12 2.83 -3.47 -6.75
C THR A 12 3.46 -4.57 -5.92
N GLN A 13 4.48 -5.22 -6.48
CA GLN A 13 5.29 -6.20 -5.74
C GLN A 13 6.22 -5.54 -4.71
N ARG A 14 6.59 -4.27 -4.93
CA ARG A 14 7.52 -3.54 -4.05
C ARG A 14 7.01 -2.13 -3.78
N TYR A 15 7.08 -1.73 -2.53
CA TYR A 15 6.73 -0.39 -2.05
C TYR A 15 7.64 -0.05 -0.87
N PRO A 16 7.91 1.24 -0.57
CA PRO A 16 8.69 1.60 0.61
C PRO A 16 8.06 0.96 1.85
N PRO A 17 8.86 0.37 2.76
CA PRO A 17 10.30 0.56 2.96
C PRO A 17 11.24 -0.31 2.11
N ASP A 18 10.77 -1.05 1.11
CA ASP A 18 11.70 -1.77 0.21
C ASP A 18 12.71 -0.81 -0.43
N LYS A 19 14.00 -1.12 -0.29
CA LYS A 19 15.10 -0.27 -0.79
C LYS A 19 15.34 -0.48 -2.29
N GLY A 20 14.42 -0.08 -3.16
CA GLY A 20 14.60 -0.23 -4.61
C GLY A 20 14.10 0.97 -5.38
N GLY A 21 14.72 1.28 -6.51
CA GLY A 21 14.28 2.38 -7.36
C GLY A 21 12.82 2.24 -7.82
N ASN A 22 12.30 1.01 -7.95
CA ASN A 22 10.89 0.79 -8.28
C ASN A 22 9.98 1.11 -7.09
N ALA A 23 10.35 0.69 -5.88
CA ALA A 23 9.61 1.01 -4.66
C ALA A 23 9.57 2.53 -4.45
N ALA A 24 10.72 3.21 -4.55
CA ALA A 24 10.80 4.67 -4.43
C ALA A 24 9.88 5.39 -5.42
N ARG A 25 9.90 5.02 -6.71
CA ARG A 25 9.04 5.64 -7.74
C ARG A 25 7.55 5.47 -7.48
N ILE A 26 7.13 4.28 -7.02
CA ILE A 26 5.72 4.07 -6.67
C ILE A 26 5.36 4.88 -5.41
N GLY A 27 6.28 4.99 -4.44
CA GLY A 27 6.11 5.86 -3.27
C GLY A 27 5.95 7.34 -3.63
N ASP A 28 6.82 7.87 -4.50
CA ASP A 28 6.75 9.24 -4.99
C ASP A 28 5.44 9.48 -5.76
N MET A 29 5.06 8.55 -6.63
CA MET A 29 3.82 8.62 -7.39
C MET A 29 2.60 8.63 -6.47
N ALA A 30 2.51 7.69 -5.54
CA ALA A 30 1.42 7.62 -4.57
C ALA A 30 1.30 8.92 -3.75
N SER A 31 2.43 9.48 -3.31
CA SER A 31 2.48 10.74 -2.56
C SER A 31 1.95 11.92 -3.39
N ASN A 32 2.35 12.02 -4.66
CA ASN A 32 1.83 13.05 -5.57
C ASN A 32 0.30 12.94 -5.79
N PHE A 33 -0.27 11.73 -5.79
CA PHE A 33 -1.73 11.55 -5.86
C PHE A 33 -2.43 12.00 -4.56
N VAL A 34 -1.82 11.74 -3.40
CA VAL A 34 -2.32 12.26 -2.11
C VAL A 34 -2.29 13.79 -2.10
N ASP A 35 -1.22 14.42 -2.59
CA ASP A 35 -1.08 15.88 -2.66
C ASP A 35 -2.16 16.52 -3.55
N THR A 36 -2.57 15.82 -4.61
CA THR A 36 -3.68 16.23 -5.50
C THR A 36 -5.07 15.81 -4.99
N LYS A 37 -5.17 15.44 -3.71
CA LYS A 37 -6.44 15.12 -3.00
C LYS A 37 -7.15 13.85 -3.50
N TRP A 38 -6.42 12.90 -4.06
CA TRP A 38 -6.97 11.57 -4.33
C TRP A 38 -6.93 10.70 -3.08
N PHE A 39 -7.89 9.79 -2.97
CA PHE A 39 -7.82 8.68 -2.04
C PHE A 39 -6.95 7.58 -2.64
N VAL A 40 -5.79 7.34 -2.04
CA VAL A 40 -4.80 6.38 -2.54
C VAL A 40 -4.79 5.14 -1.66
N THR A 41 -4.92 3.97 -2.28
CA THR A 41 -4.65 2.68 -1.63
C THR A 41 -3.47 2.03 -2.34
N VAL A 42 -2.55 1.42 -1.59
CA VAL A 42 -1.48 0.60 -2.14
C VAL A 42 -1.68 -0.83 -1.66
N LEU A 43 -1.84 -1.76 -2.60
CA LEU A 43 -1.81 -3.19 -2.35
C LEU A 43 -0.42 -3.70 -2.69
N THR A 44 0.29 -4.19 -1.68
CA THR A 44 1.65 -4.67 -1.82
C THR A 44 1.96 -5.82 -0.87
N LEU A 45 3.05 -6.52 -1.13
CA LEU A 45 3.55 -7.57 -0.26
C LEU A 45 4.32 -6.94 0.92
N PRO A 46 4.50 -7.69 2.03
CA PRO A 46 5.41 -7.27 3.09
C PRO A 46 6.81 -6.95 2.54
N PRO A 47 7.57 -6.02 3.17
CA PRO A 47 8.91 -5.65 2.71
C PRO A 47 9.85 -6.85 2.69
N THR A 48 10.57 -7.03 1.58
CA THR A 48 11.49 -8.16 1.37
C THR A 48 12.88 -7.73 0.90
N TYR A 49 13.09 -6.44 0.62
CA TYR A 49 14.33 -5.93 0.05
C TYR A 49 14.92 -4.72 0.83
N PRO A 50 16.19 -4.78 1.26
CA PRO A 50 17.16 -5.82 0.96
C PRO A 50 16.83 -7.12 1.70
N PRO A 51 17.25 -8.28 1.17
CA PRO A 51 17.11 -9.55 1.88
C PRO A 51 17.68 -9.44 3.30
N TRP A 52 17.06 -10.13 4.25
CA TRP A 52 17.48 -10.19 5.66
C TRP A 52 17.34 -8.88 6.45
N SER A 53 16.84 -7.81 5.83
CA SER A 53 16.62 -6.53 6.52
C SER A 53 15.26 -6.44 7.22
N PHE A 54 14.42 -7.45 7.06
CA PHE A 54 13.06 -7.49 7.61
C PHE A 54 12.78 -8.87 8.19
N ASP A 55 12.16 -8.91 9.36
CA ASP A 55 11.69 -10.15 9.97
C ASP A 55 10.61 -10.78 9.09
N ARG A 56 10.83 -12.04 8.71
CA ARG A 56 9.88 -12.82 7.91
C ARG A 56 8.85 -13.48 8.83
N SER A 57 8.09 -12.71 9.56
CA SER A 57 6.88 -13.21 10.23
C SER A 57 5.68 -12.87 9.36
N VAL A 58 5.23 -13.82 8.54
CA VAL A 58 3.92 -13.73 7.88
C VAL A 58 2.89 -14.07 8.94
N GLU A 59 2.44 -13.08 9.70
CA GLU A 59 1.24 -13.23 10.52
C GLU A 59 0.03 -13.05 9.61
N GLN A 60 -0.73 -14.12 9.40
CA GLN A 60 -2.04 -14.07 8.73
C GLN A 60 -2.89 -13.00 9.42
N ARG A 61 -3.18 -11.93 8.70
CA ARG A 61 -3.99 -10.84 9.22
C ARG A 61 -5.37 -10.89 8.57
N SER A 62 -6.40 -10.93 9.40
CA SER A 62 -7.78 -11.24 9.03
C SER A 62 -8.49 -10.08 8.31
N THR A 63 -9.46 -10.45 7.46
CA THR A 63 -10.42 -9.53 6.84
C THR A 63 -11.51 -9.13 7.84
N GLU A 64 -11.61 -7.85 8.17
CA GLU A 64 -12.81 -7.28 8.83
C GLU A 64 -13.60 -6.43 7.85
N SER A 65 -14.93 -6.51 7.93
CA SER A 65 -15.83 -5.56 7.29
C SER A 65 -16.40 -4.62 8.35
N ARG A 66 -16.25 -3.32 8.11
CA ARG A 66 -16.97 -2.26 8.83
C ARG A 66 -17.51 -1.28 7.81
N GLU A 67 -18.81 -1.02 7.87
CA GLU A 67 -19.46 0.10 7.17
C GLU A 67 -19.08 0.21 5.68
N GLU A 68 -19.29 -0.89 4.94
CA GLU A 68 -19.10 -1.01 3.48
C GLU A 68 -17.65 -1.05 2.95
N VAL A 69 -16.65 -1.23 3.81
CA VAL A 69 -15.25 -1.40 3.39
C VAL A 69 -14.75 -2.82 3.70
N THR A 70 -14.30 -3.52 2.65
CA THR A 70 -13.61 -4.82 2.77
C THR A 70 -12.10 -4.60 2.81
N VAL A 71 -11.48 -4.99 3.92
CA VAL A 71 -10.04 -4.89 4.13
C VAL A 71 -9.41 -6.27 3.95
N HIS A 72 -8.52 -6.43 2.96
CA HIS A 72 -7.72 -7.65 2.80
C HIS A 72 -6.36 -7.46 3.46
N CYS A 73 -5.90 -8.45 4.22
CA CYS A 73 -4.50 -8.51 4.64
C CYS A 73 -3.87 -9.86 4.21
N LEU A 74 -2.62 -9.78 3.76
CA LEU A 74 -1.69 -10.89 3.51
C LEU A 74 -0.53 -10.76 4.49
#